data_AF-A0A2J5HJS1-F1
#
_entry.id   AF-A0A2J5HJS1-F1
#
_cell.length_a   1.000
_cell.length_b   1.000
_cell.length_c   1.000
_cell.angle_alpha   90.00
_cell.angle_beta   90.00
_cell.angle_gamma   90.00
#
_symmetry.space_group_name_H-M   'P 1'
#
loop_
_entity.id
_entity.type
_entity.pdbx_description
1 polymer ?
#
loop_
_entity_poly.entity_id
_entity_poly.type
_entity_poly.pdbx_seq_one_letter_code
_entity_poly.pdbx_strand_id
1 'polypeptide(L)'
;MSTTSSQPQNPGSLFPHQNAGAAGSTEGTKDEHTGLTKLPNGVVLDKDGKPCRLCTSAASWRSLTKQAKASPSSSSASSSSSTPNSSTTSTSTPPPPKAPTTTASSATAAAAAAAAAATSSTTLPTEYQTQCPPDVEELGRSTWTLLHSMTAAYPTRASPEQQTEMQSFLRLFGRLYPCWVCADDFRTWMAEPSGRNQPRLGGRSEFGTWMCEAHNAVNRKLGKKEFDCRFWEERWRTGWKDGRCD
;
A
#
# COMPACT_ATOMS: atom_id res chain seq x y z
N MET A 1 -23.37 13.67 -52.72
CA MET A 1 -24.61 13.54 -51.91
C MET A 1 -24.91 12.06 -51.91
N SER A 2 -24.83 11.29 -50.82
CA SER A 2 -25.34 11.59 -49.48
C SER A 2 -24.54 10.84 -48.41
N THR A 3 -24.37 11.51 -47.28
CA THR A 3 -23.87 11.00 -46.01
C THR A 3 -24.98 10.26 -45.28
N THR A 4 -24.69 9.09 -44.70
CA THR A 4 -25.53 8.48 -43.66
C THR A 4 -24.68 8.25 -42.41
N SER A 5 -25.05 9.00 -41.38
CA SER A 5 -24.56 8.96 -40.01
C SER A 5 -25.26 7.83 -39.26
N SER A 6 -24.51 7.02 -38.51
CA SER A 6 -25.07 6.05 -37.56
C SER A 6 -24.39 6.21 -36.22
N GLN A 7 -25.20 6.51 -35.21
CA GLN A 7 -24.86 6.81 -33.82
C GLN A 7 -24.68 5.49 -33.02
N PRO A 8 -23.80 5.42 -32.00
CA PRO A 8 -23.57 4.19 -31.25
C PRO A 8 -24.63 3.94 -30.16
N GLN A 9 -25.01 2.67 -30.00
CA GLN A 9 -25.92 2.17 -28.98
C GLN A 9 -25.21 1.96 -27.63
N ASN A 10 -25.96 2.19 -26.56
CA ASN A 10 -25.58 2.15 -25.15
C ASN A 10 -25.39 0.70 -24.67
N PRO A 11 -24.26 0.31 -24.04
CA PRO A 11 -24.11 -1.05 -23.52
C PRO A 11 -24.93 -1.25 -22.24
N GLY A 12 -25.83 -2.22 -22.30
CA GLY A 12 -26.65 -2.65 -21.17
C GLY A 12 -25.83 -3.17 -19.98
N SER A 13 -26.35 -2.86 -18.79
CA SER A 13 -26.06 -3.38 -17.46
C SER A 13 -25.16 -4.62 -17.40
N LEU A 14 -23.94 -4.44 -16.87
CA LEU A 14 -22.86 -5.44 -16.79
C LEU A 14 -22.97 -6.45 -15.63
N PHE A 15 -24.10 -6.52 -14.91
CA PHE A 15 -24.25 -7.47 -13.81
C PHE A 15 -25.68 -8.00 -13.68
N PRO A 16 -26.00 -9.20 -14.21
CA PRO A 16 -27.17 -9.92 -13.77
C PRO A 16 -26.85 -10.63 -12.45
N HIS A 17 -27.61 -10.28 -11.41
CA HIS A 17 -27.70 -11.08 -10.19
C HIS A 17 -28.12 -12.51 -10.53
N GLN A 18 -27.41 -13.52 -10.01
CA GLN A 18 -27.96 -14.85 -9.87
C GLN A 18 -27.54 -15.53 -8.56
N ASN A 19 -28.54 -15.53 -7.67
CA ASN A 19 -29.09 -16.57 -6.81
C ASN A 19 -28.19 -17.62 -6.14
N ALA A 20 -28.54 -17.83 -4.86
CA ALA A 20 -28.03 -18.84 -3.96
C ALA A 20 -28.41 -20.28 -4.38
N GLY A 21 -27.47 -21.20 -4.15
CA GLY A 21 -27.70 -22.65 -4.14
C GLY A 21 -26.63 -23.31 -3.27
N ALA A 22 -27.06 -23.94 -2.17
CA ALA A 22 -26.20 -24.64 -1.22
C ALA A 22 -25.85 -26.06 -1.72
N ALA A 23 -24.58 -26.44 -1.64
CA ALA A 23 -24.13 -27.83 -1.46
C ALA A 23 -22.66 -27.81 -1.01
N GLY A 24 -22.36 -28.60 0.04
CA GLY A 24 -21.02 -28.69 0.60
C GLY A 24 -20.05 -29.38 -0.34
N SER A 25 -19.03 -28.65 -0.79
CA SER A 25 -17.82 -29.19 -1.41
C SER A 25 -16.64 -28.32 -1.01
N THR A 26 -15.51 -28.96 -0.69
CA THR A 26 -14.20 -28.36 -0.43
C THR A 26 -13.56 -27.78 -1.71
N GLU A 27 -14.35 -27.29 -2.64
CA GLU A 27 -13.95 -26.93 -4.00
C GLU A 27 -14.23 -25.45 -4.22
N GLY A 28 -13.16 -24.68 -4.45
CA GLY A 28 -13.26 -23.24 -4.70
C GLY A 28 -13.89 -22.94 -6.07
N THR A 29 -14.51 -21.77 -6.20
CA THR A 29 -14.98 -21.29 -7.50
C THR A 29 -13.77 -20.80 -8.29
N LYS A 30 -13.48 -21.45 -9.42
CA LYS A 30 -12.44 -21.02 -10.36
C LYS A 30 -13.06 -20.02 -11.34
N ASP A 31 -12.47 -18.85 -11.41
CA ASP A 31 -12.82 -17.86 -12.42
C ASP A 31 -12.10 -18.23 -13.73
N GLU A 32 -12.85 -18.55 -14.78
CA GLU A 32 -12.28 -18.98 -16.06
C GLU A 32 -11.52 -17.88 -16.80
N HIS A 33 -11.86 -16.61 -16.57
CA HIS A 33 -11.25 -15.49 -17.28
C HIS A 33 -9.88 -15.11 -16.70
N THR A 34 -9.76 -15.19 -15.39
CA THR A 34 -8.54 -14.80 -14.67
C THR A 34 -7.70 -16.00 -14.23
N GLY A 35 -8.29 -17.19 -14.16
CA GLY A 35 -7.65 -18.41 -13.66
C GLY A 35 -7.49 -18.44 -12.14
N LEU A 36 -7.99 -17.44 -11.41
CA LEU A 36 -7.91 -17.39 -9.95
C LEU A 36 -8.98 -18.31 -9.32
N THR A 37 -8.58 -19.03 -8.28
CA THR A 37 -9.49 -19.87 -7.49
C THR A 37 -9.85 -19.18 -6.19
N LYS A 38 -11.14 -18.91 -5.98
CA LYS A 38 -11.65 -18.35 -4.72
C LYS A 38 -12.25 -19.44 -3.85
N LEU A 39 -11.71 -19.59 -2.65
CA LEU A 39 -12.18 -20.56 -1.67
C LEU A 39 -13.42 -20.02 -0.93
N PRO A 40 -14.28 -20.89 -0.36
CA PRO A 40 -15.49 -20.48 0.36
C PRO A 40 -15.23 -19.54 1.55
N ASN A 41 -14.04 -19.59 2.15
CA ASN A 41 -13.60 -18.69 3.23
C ASN A 41 -13.15 -17.30 2.73
N GLY A 42 -13.27 -17.03 1.43
CA GLY A 42 -12.88 -15.78 0.79
C GLY A 42 -11.39 -15.64 0.48
N VAL A 43 -10.59 -16.68 0.75
CA VAL A 43 -9.17 -16.73 0.36
C VAL A 43 -9.06 -16.96 -1.14
N VAL A 44 -8.19 -16.20 -1.79
CA VAL A 44 -7.91 -16.32 -3.22
C VAL A 44 -6.56 -16.99 -3.40
N LEU A 45 -6.49 -18.00 -4.27
CA LEU A 45 -5.24 -18.68 -4.63
C LEU A 45 -4.58 -17.98 -5.82
N ASP A 46 -3.24 -17.95 -5.81
CA ASP A 46 -2.45 -17.53 -6.96
C ASP A 46 -2.41 -18.61 -8.06
N LYS A 47 -1.77 -18.27 -9.17
CA LYS A 47 -1.51 -19.16 -10.32
C LYS A 47 -0.73 -20.44 -9.97
N ASP A 48 -0.03 -20.45 -8.84
CA ASP A 48 0.75 -21.59 -8.34
C ASP A 48 -0.05 -22.41 -7.30
N GLY A 49 -1.33 -22.06 -7.08
CA GLY A 49 -2.26 -22.72 -6.17
C GLY A 49 -2.09 -22.35 -4.69
N LYS A 50 -1.29 -21.33 -4.37
CA LYS A 50 -1.00 -20.91 -2.99
C LYS A 50 -1.86 -19.73 -2.56
N PRO A 51 -2.18 -19.55 -1.25
CA PRO A 51 -2.91 -18.39 -0.78
C PRO A 51 -2.24 -17.06 -1.16
N CYS A 52 -2.93 -16.24 -1.96
CA CYS A 52 -2.46 -14.93 -2.40
C CYS A 52 -2.91 -13.86 -1.41
N ARG A 53 -1.97 -13.34 -0.60
CA ARG A 53 -2.26 -12.25 0.36
C ARG A 53 -2.72 -10.96 -0.33
N LEU A 54 -2.10 -10.58 -1.45
CA LEU A 54 -2.48 -9.36 -2.18
C LEU A 54 -3.87 -9.45 -2.83
N CYS A 55 -4.32 -10.68 -3.12
CA CYS A 55 -5.61 -10.95 -3.77
C CYS A 55 -6.73 -11.21 -2.74
N THR A 56 -6.40 -11.31 -1.45
CA THR A 56 -7.32 -11.74 -0.38
C THR A 56 -7.56 -10.59 0.59
N SER A 57 -8.81 -10.39 1.00
CA SER A 57 -9.14 -9.36 2.00
C SER A 57 -8.42 -9.62 3.33
N ALA A 58 -8.11 -8.56 4.08
CA ALA A 58 -7.46 -8.69 5.38
C ALA A 58 -8.28 -9.57 6.36
N ALA A 59 -9.61 -9.49 6.32
CA ALA A 59 -10.49 -10.30 7.17
C ALA A 59 -10.42 -11.80 6.81
N SER A 60 -10.45 -12.12 5.51
CA SER A 60 -10.30 -13.50 5.04
C SER A 60 -8.91 -14.06 5.34
N TRP A 61 -7.86 -13.23 5.22
CA TRP A 61 -6.49 -13.63 5.54
C TRP A 61 -6.31 -13.97 7.03
N ARG A 62 -6.80 -13.11 7.93
CA ARG A 62 -6.77 -13.36 9.38
C ARG A 62 -7.56 -14.61 9.79
N SER A 63 -8.64 -14.89 9.07
CA SER A 63 -9.43 -16.10 9.31
C SER A 63 -8.65 -17.36 8.93
N LEU A 64 -7.91 -17.33 7.82
CA LEU A 64 -7.06 -18.43 7.36
C LEU A 64 -5.90 -18.70 8.34
N THR A 65 -5.18 -17.66 8.77
CA THR A 65 -4.04 -17.78 9.69
C THR A 65 -4.48 -18.32 11.06
N LYS A 66 -5.62 -17.86 11.57
CA LYS A 66 -6.22 -18.38 12.81
C LYS A 66 -6.59 -19.87 12.71
N GLN A 67 -7.15 -20.30 11.59
CA GLN A 67 -7.47 -21.72 11.35
C GLN A 67 -6.21 -22.58 11.26
N ALA A 68 -5.17 -22.11 10.54
CA ALA A 68 -3.89 -22.82 10.45
C ALA A 68 -3.21 -22.98 11.81
N LYS A 69 -3.35 -21.99 12.72
CA LYS A 69 -2.82 -22.04 14.08
C LYS A 69 -3.63 -22.92 15.03
N ALA A 70 -4.91 -23.17 14.72
CA ALA A 70 -5.80 -24.03 15.51
C ALA A 70 -5.71 -25.52 15.13
N SER A 71 -5.13 -25.85 13.96
CA SER A 71 -4.84 -27.22 13.56
C SER A 71 -3.45 -27.65 14.05
N PRO A 72 -3.32 -28.63 14.97
CA PRO A 72 -2.01 -29.06 15.43
C PRO A 72 -1.37 -29.99 14.39
N SER A 73 -0.39 -29.49 13.63
CA SER A 73 0.62 -30.37 13.05
C SER A 73 1.59 -30.78 14.15
N SER A 74 1.66 -32.08 14.41
CA SER A 74 2.56 -32.70 15.37
C SER A 74 4.02 -32.46 15.01
N SER A 75 4.72 -31.61 15.75
CA SER A 75 6.18 -31.62 15.89
C SER A 75 6.59 -30.97 17.21
N SER A 76 6.81 -31.84 18.19
CA SER A 76 7.60 -31.73 19.42
C SER A 76 8.00 -30.35 19.93
N ALA A 77 7.42 -30.03 21.09
CA ALA A 77 7.89 -29.03 22.03
C ALA A 77 9.28 -29.38 22.59
N SER A 78 10.10 -28.36 22.78
CA SER A 78 11.03 -28.30 23.92
C SER A 78 10.91 -26.91 24.55
N SER A 79 10.28 -26.92 25.70
CA SER A 79 10.06 -25.81 26.61
C SER A 79 11.34 -25.52 27.38
N SER A 80 11.68 -24.24 27.54
CA SER A 80 12.45 -23.80 28.70
C SER A 80 11.96 -22.43 29.14
N SER A 81 11.30 -22.46 30.29
CA SER A 81 10.77 -21.36 31.07
C SER A 81 11.84 -20.74 31.97
N SER A 82 11.89 -19.42 32.02
CA SER A 82 12.35 -18.70 33.21
C SER A 82 11.81 -17.26 33.20
N THR A 83 11.08 -16.92 34.26
CA THR A 83 10.68 -15.57 34.71
C THR A 83 11.04 -15.49 36.21
N PRO A 84 10.83 -14.37 36.93
CA PRO A 84 11.13 -12.98 36.62
C PRO A 84 11.85 -12.27 37.80
N ASN A 85 12.35 -11.05 37.57
CA ASN A 85 12.53 -9.99 38.57
C ASN A 85 13.03 -8.73 37.83
N SER A 86 12.85 -7.48 38.23
CA SER A 86 12.02 -6.76 39.19
C SER A 86 12.31 -5.29 38.85
N SER A 87 11.35 -4.38 39.09
CA SER A 87 11.53 -2.92 39.33
C SER A 87 12.31 -2.10 38.27
N THR A 88 11.85 -0.94 37.79
CA THR A 88 11.65 0.26 38.62
C THR A 88 10.89 1.31 37.81
N THR A 89 9.94 1.93 38.47
CA THR A 89 9.16 3.11 38.08
C THR A 89 10.06 4.32 37.89
N SER A 90 9.83 5.14 36.86
CA SER A 90 10.24 6.55 36.83
C SER A 90 9.32 7.36 35.92
N THR A 91 8.38 8.02 36.58
CA THR A 91 7.46 9.03 36.09
C THR A 91 8.18 10.37 36.03
N SER A 92 8.08 11.13 34.94
CA SER A 92 8.43 12.56 34.95
C SER A 92 7.42 13.39 34.18
N THR A 93 6.64 14.12 34.96
CA THR A 93 5.65 15.14 34.62
C THR A 93 6.37 16.44 34.18
N PRO A 94 5.80 17.23 33.25
CA PRO A 94 6.34 18.55 32.87
C PRO A 94 5.86 19.68 33.81
N PRO A 95 6.59 20.80 33.92
CA PRO A 95 6.07 22.03 34.52
C PRO A 95 5.61 23.07 33.46
N PRO A 96 4.53 23.83 33.74
CA PRO A 96 4.31 25.20 33.25
C PRO A 96 4.36 26.19 34.44
N PRO A 97 4.01 27.49 34.34
CA PRO A 97 3.93 28.44 33.20
C PRO A 97 4.73 29.75 33.47
N LYS A 98 4.76 30.70 32.50
CA LYS A 98 4.61 32.16 32.77
C LYS A 98 4.45 32.99 31.48
N ALA A 99 3.31 33.66 31.37
CA ALA A 99 3.11 34.96 30.69
C ALA A 99 3.13 36.05 31.80
N PRO A 100 2.99 37.39 31.58
CA PRO A 100 2.36 38.08 30.43
C PRO A 100 3.09 39.35 29.93
N THR A 101 2.73 39.88 28.75
CA THR A 101 2.29 41.28 28.64
C THR A 101 1.58 41.58 27.31
N THR A 102 0.48 42.28 27.49
CA THR A 102 -0.41 43.03 26.60
C THR A 102 0.26 43.89 25.51
N THR A 103 -0.36 43.99 24.34
CA THR A 103 -0.89 45.28 23.82
C THR A 103 -2.00 45.04 22.79
N ALA A 104 -3.02 45.89 22.85
CA ALA A 104 -4.24 45.89 22.04
C ALA A 104 -4.02 46.39 20.60
N SER A 105 -4.92 46.03 19.67
CA SER A 105 -5.74 47.03 18.99
C SER A 105 -6.86 46.40 18.14
N SER A 106 -7.92 47.19 18.03
CA SER A 106 -9.28 46.91 17.60
C SER A 106 -9.48 47.06 16.08
N ALA A 107 -10.45 46.35 15.49
CA ALA A 107 -11.25 46.84 14.36
C ALA A 107 -12.54 46.01 14.14
N THR A 108 -13.64 46.57 14.65
CA THR A 108 -15.01 46.66 14.07
C THR A 108 -15.61 45.52 13.25
N ALA A 109 -16.71 45.00 13.78
CA ALA A 109 -17.80 44.37 13.04
C ALA A 109 -18.60 45.39 12.22
N ALA A 110 -18.93 45.03 10.98
CA ALA A 110 -20.12 45.53 10.27
C ALA A 110 -20.64 44.40 9.37
N ALA A 111 -21.85 43.95 9.69
CA ALA A 111 -22.52 42.82 9.08
C ALA A 111 -23.28 43.21 7.79
N ALA A 112 -23.48 42.19 6.96
CA ALA A 112 -24.68 41.92 6.17
C ALA A 112 -25.14 42.96 5.13
N ALA A 113 -24.86 42.70 3.84
CA ALA A 113 -25.82 42.80 2.73
C ALA A 113 -25.16 42.43 1.38
N ALA A 114 -25.16 41.14 1.02
CA ALA A 114 -25.10 40.69 -0.38
C ALA A 114 -25.43 39.18 -0.47
N ALA A 115 -26.48 38.75 0.22
CA ALA A 115 -27.10 37.45 0.00
C ALA A 115 -28.17 37.62 -1.09
N ALA A 116 -27.79 37.47 -2.37
CA ALA A 116 -28.72 37.21 -3.49
C ALA A 116 -28.00 36.99 -4.83
N ALA A 117 -27.05 36.03 -4.93
CA ALA A 117 -26.63 35.47 -6.24
C ALA A 117 -25.68 34.26 -6.05
N ALA A 118 -26.07 33.24 -5.29
CA ALA A 118 -25.28 32.00 -5.21
C ALA A 118 -26.19 30.82 -4.84
N THR A 119 -27.10 30.45 -5.74
CA THR A 119 -27.89 29.22 -5.56
C THR A 119 -27.83 28.41 -6.83
N SER A 120 -26.74 27.66 -6.96
CA SER A 120 -26.68 26.34 -7.60
C SER A 120 -25.39 25.65 -7.15
N SER A 121 -25.15 25.60 -5.84
CA SER A 121 -24.13 24.72 -5.27
C SER A 121 -24.73 23.32 -5.22
N THR A 122 -24.45 22.51 -6.23
CA THR A 122 -24.64 21.06 -6.13
C THR A 122 -23.73 20.58 -5.00
N THR A 123 -24.30 20.38 -3.81
CA THR A 123 -23.57 19.85 -2.66
C THR A 123 -23.03 18.48 -3.04
N LEU A 124 -21.70 18.35 -3.18
CA LEU A 124 -21.08 17.06 -3.41
C LEU A 124 -21.52 16.09 -2.29
N PRO A 125 -21.83 14.83 -2.61
CA PRO A 125 -22.09 13.81 -1.61
C PRO A 125 -21.00 13.83 -0.52
N THR A 126 -21.41 13.64 0.74
CA THR A 126 -20.53 13.74 1.93
C THR A 126 -19.23 12.94 1.79
N GLU A 127 -19.27 11.81 1.05
CA GLU A 127 -18.12 10.95 0.77
C GLU A 127 -16.98 11.65 0.00
N TYR A 128 -17.28 12.61 -0.87
CA TYR A 128 -16.29 13.34 -1.66
C TYR A 128 -15.76 14.59 -0.98
N GLN A 129 -16.41 15.05 0.09
CA GLN A 129 -16.04 16.28 0.80
C GLN A 129 -14.71 16.15 1.55
N THR A 130 -14.26 14.92 1.83
CA THR A 130 -12.97 14.62 2.47
C THR A 130 -11.93 14.04 1.52
N GLN A 131 -12.23 13.91 0.22
CA GLN A 131 -11.32 13.33 -0.77
C GLN A 131 -10.57 14.45 -1.51
N CYS A 132 -9.65 15.09 -0.80
CA CYS A 132 -8.70 16.02 -1.42
C CYS A 132 -7.71 15.27 -2.31
N PRO A 133 -7.18 15.91 -3.37
CA PRO A 133 -6.01 15.39 -4.08
C PRO A 133 -4.85 15.14 -3.10
N PRO A 134 -4.08 14.05 -3.27
CA PRO A 134 -3.02 13.70 -2.32
C PRO A 134 -1.92 14.75 -2.34
N ASP A 135 -1.42 15.10 -1.16
CA ASP A 135 -0.19 15.89 -1.04
C ASP A 135 1.06 15.03 -1.32
N VAL A 136 2.23 15.63 -1.18
CA VAL A 136 3.51 14.93 -1.43
C VAL A 136 3.76 13.76 -0.49
N GLU A 137 3.21 13.79 0.73
CA GLU A 137 3.41 12.74 1.72
C GLU A 137 2.46 11.56 1.46
N GLU A 138 1.19 11.84 1.21
CA GLU A 138 0.20 10.82 0.88
C GLU A 138 0.55 10.14 -0.46
N LEU A 139 0.90 10.92 -1.48
CA LEU A 139 1.37 10.40 -2.76
C LEU A 139 2.62 9.54 -2.59
N GLY A 140 3.59 10.02 -1.80
CA GLY A 140 4.83 9.30 -1.52
C GLY A 140 4.58 7.96 -0.83
N ARG A 141 3.78 7.94 0.24
CA ARG A 141 3.44 6.71 0.99
C ARG A 141 2.69 5.69 0.14
N SER A 142 1.75 6.16 -0.68
CA SER A 142 0.98 5.31 -1.61
C SER A 142 1.89 4.71 -2.68
N THR A 143 2.81 5.52 -3.20
CA THR A 143 3.78 5.09 -4.21
C THR A 143 4.76 4.07 -3.66
N TRP A 144 5.33 4.29 -2.48
CA TRP A 144 6.20 3.30 -1.85
C TRP A 144 5.45 1.99 -1.56
N THR A 145 4.18 2.08 -1.18
CA THR A 145 3.34 0.89 -1.01
C THR A 145 3.21 0.09 -2.31
N LEU A 146 2.95 0.77 -3.43
CA LEU A 146 2.92 0.13 -4.76
C LEU A 146 4.27 -0.50 -5.11
N LEU A 147 5.36 0.28 -5.06
CA LEU A 147 6.69 -0.16 -5.49
C LEU A 147 7.18 -1.37 -4.68
N HIS A 148 7.05 -1.33 -3.35
CA HIS A 148 7.43 -2.46 -2.50
C HIS A 148 6.52 -3.68 -2.70
N SER A 149 5.24 -3.48 -3.02
CA SER A 149 4.32 -4.58 -3.35
C SER A 149 4.69 -5.24 -4.69
N MET A 150 5.06 -4.45 -5.70
CA MET A 150 5.59 -4.96 -6.97
C MET A 150 6.87 -5.78 -6.73
N THR A 151 7.76 -5.28 -5.87
CA THR A 151 8.98 -6.02 -5.49
C THR A 151 8.66 -7.30 -4.73
N ALA A 152 7.70 -7.29 -3.80
CA ALA A 152 7.29 -8.49 -3.06
C ALA A 152 6.68 -9.58 -3.98
N ALA A 153 5.97 -9.16 -5.03
CA ALA A 153 5.39 -10.03 -6.05
C ALA A 153 6.38 -10.46 -7.15
N TYR A 154 7.55 -9.82 -7.22
CA TYR A 154 8.58 -10.14 -8.22
C TYR A 154 9.04 -11.61 -8.08
N PRO A 155 9.38 -12.30 -9.17
CA PRO A 155 9.78 -13.71 -9.11
C PRO A 155 11.10 -13.88 -8.35
N THR A 156 11.27 -15.04 -7.71
CA THR A 156 12.51 -15.39 -7.00
C THR A 156 13.72 -15.41 -7.93
N ARG A 157 13.51 -15.79 -9.20
CA ARG A 157 14.45 -15.65 -10.31
C ARG A 157 13.71 -15.05 -11.50
N ALA A 158 14.14 -13.89 -11.97
CA ALA A 158 13.48 -13.18 -13.06
C ALA A 158 14.06 -13.57 -14.42
N SER A 159 13.19 -13.77 -15.41
CA SER A 159 13.63 -13.95 -16.81
C SER A 159 14.28 -12.65 -17.34
N PRO A 160 15.10 -12.71 -18.40
CA PRO A 160 15.66 -11.51 -19.03
C PRO A 160 14.59 -10.50 -19.49
N GLU A 161 13.44 -11.01 -19.91
CA GLU A 161 12.28 -10.19 -20.29
C GLU A 161 11.71 -9.44 -19.07
N GLN A 162 11.43 -10.14 -17.97
CA GLN A 162 10.95 -9.52 -16.72
C GLN A 162 11.94 -8.50 -16.14
N GLN A 163 13.25 -8.72 -16.32
CA GLN A 163 14.28 -7.76 -15.94
C GLN A 163 14.21 -6.50 -16.81
N THR A 164 14.07 -6.67 -18.12
CA THR A 164 13.96 -5.56 -19.08
C THR A 164 12.69 -4.75 -18.85
N GLU A 165 11.57 -5.41 -18.60
CA GLU A 165 10.28 -4.78 -18.29
C GLU A 165 10.36 -3.96 -17.00
N MET A 166 10.89 -4.55 -15.92
CA MET A 166 11.02 -3.84 -14.64
C MET A 166 12.02 -2.67 -14.72
N GLN A 167 13.13 -2.84 -15.45
CA GLN A 167 14.07 -1.75 -15.72
C GLN A 167 13.37 -0.60 -16.46
N SER A 168 12.55 -0.92 -17.46
CA SER A 168 11.79 0.06 -18.24
C SER A 168 10.75 0.75 -17.38
N PHE A 169 10.03 0.00 -16.54
CA PHE A 169 9.08 0.53 -15.57
C PHE A 169 9.74 1.54 -14.64
N LEU A 170 10.87 1.22 -14.01
CA LEU A 170 11.56 2.13 -13.08
C LEU A 170 12.04 3.42 -13.78
N ARG A 171 12.51 3.30 -15.02
CA ARG A 171 12.90 4.46 -15.84
C ARG A 171 11.70 5.34 -16.18
N LEU A 172 10.57 4.74 -16.57
CA LEU A 172 9.33 5.46 -16.87
C LEU A 172 8.73 6.09 -15.62
N PHE A 173 8.69 5.35 -14.51
CA PHE A 173 8.28 5.84 -13.21
C PHE A 173 9.07 7.08 -12.82
N GLY A 174 10.40 7.05 -12.90
CA GLY A 174 11.23 8.22 -12.61
C GLY A 174 11.01 9.42 -13.53
N ARG A 175 10.40 9.24 -14.70
CA ARG A 175 10.02 10.35 -15.62
C ARG A 175 8.60 10.86 -15.39
N LEU A 176 7.69 9.97 -15.02
CA LEU A 176 6.25 10.22 -14.92
C LEU A 176 5.80 10.54 -13.49
N TYR A 177 6.67 10.40 -12.49
CA TYR A 177 6.32 10.69 -11.11
C TYR A 177 5.91 12.18 -10.95
N PRO A 178 4.69 12.50 -10.47
CA PRO A 178 4.12 13.85 -10.56
C PRO A 178 4.89 14.95 -9.80
N CYS A 179 5.55 14.60 -8.70
CA CYS A 179 6.45 15.51 -8.00
C CYS A 179 7.76 15.63 -8.79
N TRP A 180 7.90 16.67 -9.61
CA TRP A 180 9.05 16.83 -10.51
C TRP A 180 10.41 16.83 -9.79
N VAL A 181 10.52 17.48 -8.62
CA VAL A 181 11.76 17.47 -7.81
C VAL A 181 12.09 16.07 -7.32
N CYS A 182 11.08 15.34 -6.82
CA CYS A 182 11.23 13.98 -6.34
C CYS A 182 11.63 13.03 -7.47
N ALA A 183 11.04 13.25 -8.66
CA ALA A 183 11.33 12.49 -9.86
C ALA A 183 12.77 12.71 -10.35
N ASP A 184 13.22 13.96 -10.37
CA ASP A 184 14.59 14.31 -10.75
C ASP A 184 15.64 13.75 -9.79
N ASP A 185 15.39 13.85 -8.49
CA ASP A 185 16.22 13.23 -7.47
C ASP A 185 16.34 11.72 -7.66
N PHE A 186 15.22 11.03 -7.91
CA PHE A 186 15.22 9.58 -8.10
C PHE A 186 16.00 9.17 -9.35
N ARG A 187 15.83 9.90 -10.47
CA ARG A 187 16.60 9.66 -11.70
C ARG A 187 18.09 9.90 -11.48
N THR A 188 18.46 10.99 -10.83
CA THR A 188 19.84 11.34 -10.52
C THR A 188 20.48 10.29 -9.61
N TRP A 189 19.76 9.84 -8.60
CA TRP A 189 20.23 8.78 -7.71
C TRP A 189 20.46 7.47 -8.46
N MET A 190 19.55 7.05 -9.34
CA MET A 190 19.74 5.83 -10.15
C MET A 190 20.88 5.97 -11.17
N ALA A 191 21.10 7.17 -11.71
CA ALA A 191 22.13 7.47 -12.71
C ALA A 191 23.50 7.80 -12.10
N GLU A 192 23.72 7.46 -10.82
CA GLU A 192 24.97 7.76 -10.14
C GLU A 192 26.17 7.15 -10.90
N PRO A 193 27.26 7.92 -11.14
CA PRO A 193 28.30 7.53 -12.11
C PRO A 193 29.05 6.22 -11.83
N SER A 194 29.14 5.79 -10.57
CA SER A 194 29.75 4.50 -10.21
C SER A 194 28.87 3.31 -10.59
N GLY A 195 27.59 3.56 -10.92
CA GLY A 195 26.61 2.52 -11.20
C GLY A 195 26.12 1.76 -9.97
N ARG A 196 26.54 2.14 -8.75
CA ARG A 196 26.18 1.45 -7.50
C ARG A 196 24.67 1.43 -7.21
N ASN A 197 23.94 2.41 -7.75
CA ASN A 197 22.49 2.56 -7.56
C ASN A 197 21.68 2.00 -8.74
N GLN A 198 22.30 1.32 -9.71
CA GLN A 198 21.57 0.67 -10.78
C GLN A 198 20.61 -0.38 -10.22
N PRO A 199 19.37 -0.50 -10.75
CA PRO A 199 18.42 -1.51 -10.32
C PRO A 199 19.00 -2.92 -10.43
N ARG A 200 18.89 -3.69 -9.35
CA ARG A 200 19.31 -5.08 -9.29
C ARG A 200 18.09 -5.98 -9.42
N LEU A 201 17.91 -6.56 -10.60
CA LEU A 201 16.65 -7.19 -11.00
C LEU A 201 16.77 -8.71 -11.24
N GLY A 202 17.89 -9.35 -10.88
CA GLY A 202 18.07 -10.79 -11.12
C GLY A 202 17.05 -11.68 -10.41
N GLY A 203 16.48 -11.18 -9.31
CA GLY A 203 15.37 -11.81 -8.62
C GLY A 203 14.89 -10.98 -7.44
N ARG A 204 13.81 -11.46 -6.82
CA ARG A 204 13.11 -10.76 -5.73
C ARG A 204 14.02 -10.28 -4.61
N SER A 205 14.99 -11.09 -4.18
CA SER A 205 15.87 -10.73 -3.05
C SER A 205 16.73 -9.50 -3.37
N GLU A 206 17.35 -9.48 -4.55
CA GLU A 206 18.21 -8.37 -4.97
C GLU A 206 17.40 -7.10 -5.20
N PHE A 207 16.21 -7.26 -5.82
CA PHE A 207 15.31 -6.14 -6.08
C PHE A 207 14.74 -5.56 -4.79
N GLY A 208 14.38 -6.42 -3.82
CA GLY A 208 13.92 -6.01 -2.49
C GLY A 208 14.94 -5.19 -1.72
N THR A 209 16.18 -5.67 -1.68
CA THR A 209 17.29 -4.93 -1.08
C THR A 209 17.50 -3.58 -1.78
N TRP A 210 17.52 -3.56 -3.12
CA TRP A 210 17.67 -2.32 -3.89
C TRP A 210 16.54 -1.32 -3.63
N MET A 211 15.28 -1.79 -3.61
CA MET A 211 14.12 -0.94 -3.36
C MET A 211 14.15 -0.35 -1.94
N CYS A 212 14.60 -1.12 -0.96
CA CYS A 212 14.83 -0.62 0.39
C CYS A 212 15.93 0.44 0.45
N GLU A 213 17.07 0.21 -0.21
CA GLU A 213 18.17 1.18 -0.28
C GLU A 213 17.76 2.49 -0.96
N ALA A 214 16.99 2.40 -2.05
CA ALA A 214 16.42 3.55 -2.74
C ALA A 214 15.50 4.36 -1.82
N HIS A 215 14.60 3.68 -1.09
CA HIS A 215 13.74 4.33 -0.09
C HIS A 215 14.57 4.96 1.04
N ASN A 216 15.62 4.28 1.51
CA ASN A 216 16.51 4.83 2.54
C ASN A 216 17.34 6.02 2.06
N ALA A 217 17.66 6.11 0.77
CA ALA A 217 18.27 7.32 0.21
C ALA A 217 17.35 8.55 0.36
N VAL A 218 16.05 8.36 0.13
CA VAL A 218 15.04 9.40 0.38
C VAL A 218 14.89 9.67 1.87
N ASN A 219 14.86 8.63 2.72
CA ASN A 219 14.78 8.82 4.18
C ASN A 219 15.95 9.66 4.70
N ARG A 220 17.19 9.34 4.32
CA ARG A 220 18.37 10.15 4.67
C ARG A 220 18.23 11.59 4.21
N LYS A 221 17.82 11.82 2.97
CA LYS A 221 17.64 13.17 2.42
C LYS A 221 16.63 13.99 3.22
N LEU A 222 15.57 13.34 3.71
CA LEU A 222 14.50 13.96 4.49
C LEU A 222 14.77 13.95 6.02
N GLY A 223 15.95 13.51 6.47
CA GLY A 223 16.28 13.40 7.90
C GLY A 223 15.43 12.37 8.66
N LYS A 224 14.81 11.41 7.96
CA LYS A 224 14.04 10.31 8.55
C LYS A 224 14.97 9.16 8.95
N LYS A 225 14.55 8.37 9.93
CA LYS A 225 15.26 7.14 10.30
C LYS A 225 15.31 6.18 9.12
N GLU A 226 16.46 5.55 8.92
CA GLU A 226 16.58 4.47 7.94
C GLU A 226 15.81 3.23 8.41
N PHE A 227 15.22 2.54 7.44
CA PHE A 227 14.63 1.23 7.64
C PHE A 227 15.71 0.16 7.52
N ASP A 228 15.73 -0.82 8.42
CA ASP A 228 16.65 -1.94 8.32
C ASP A 228 16.21 -2.90 7.21
N CYS A 229 16.94 -2.89 6.09
CA CYS A 229 16.60 -3.66 4.91
C CYS A 229 16.54 -5.17 5.15
N ARG A 230 17.09 -5.70 6.23
CA ARG A 230 16.91 -7.13 6.57
C ARG A 230 15.46 -7.52 6.80
N PHE A 231 14.58 -6.56 7.10
CA PHE A 231 13.17 -6.78 7.40
C PHE A 231 12.21 -6.37 6.27
N TRP A 232 12.72 -6.12 5.06
CA TRP A 232 11.88 -5.66 3.96
C TRP A 232 10.82 -6.72 3.60
N GLU A 233 11.17 -8.01 3.65
CA GLU A 233 10.24 -9.11 3.36
C GLU A 233 9.14 -9.22 4.42
N GLU A 234 9.47 -9.14 5.71
CA GLU A 234 8.46 -9.12 6.78
C GLU A 234 7.49 -7.95 6.60
N ARG A 235 8.01 -6.76 6.27
CA ARG A 235 7.18 -5.56 6.11
C ARG A 235 6.24 -5.64 4.91
N TRP A 236 6.68 -6.18 3.77
CA TRP A 236 5.98 -6.03 2.49
C TRP A 236 5.42 -7.32 1.90
N ARG A 237 5.83 -8.49 2.41
CA ARG A 237 5.45 -9.79 1.86
C ARG A 237 4.84 -10.71 2.91
N THR A 238 5.65 -11.14 3.87
CA THR A 238 5.30 -12.27 4.74
C THR A 238 4.51 -11.85 5.98
N GLY A 239 4.63 -10.61 6.43
CA GLY A 239 4.20 -10.22 7.76
C GLY A 239 5.29 -10.47 8.80
N TRP A 240 5.11 -9.88 9.98
CA TRP A 240 6.06 -9.95 11.08
C TRP A 240 5.99 -11.29 11.82
N LYS A 241 7.15 -11.80 12.26
CA LYS A 241 7.28 -13.10 12.93
C LYS A 241 6.57 -13.20 14.28
N ASP A 242 6.23 -12.06 14.89
CA ASP A 242 5.43 -11.99 16.12
C ASP A 242 3.93 -12.25 15.88
N GLY A 243 3.51 -12.42 14.61
CA GLY A 243 2.13 -12.72 14.24
C GLY A 243 1.18 -11.52 14.31
N ARG A 244 1.66 -10.29 14.51
CA ARG A 244 0.78 -9.10 14.62
C ARG A 244 0.03 -8.73 13.32
N CYS A 245 0.38 -9.39 12.23
CA CYS A 245 -0.27 -9.22 10.93
C CYS A 245 -1.33 -10.30 10.63
N ASP A 246 -1.49 -11.26 11.54
CA ASP A 246 -2.35 -12.43 11.39
C ASP A 246 -3.64 -12.33 12.20
#